data_AF-U7MVR0-F1
#
_entry.id   AF-U7MVR0-F1
#
_cell.length_a   1.000
_cell.length_b   1.000
_cell.length_c   1.000
_cell.angle_alpha   90.00
_cell.angle_beta   90.00
_cell.angle_gamma   90.00
#
_symmetry.space_group_name_H-M   'P 1'
#
loop_
_entity.id
_entity.type
_entity.pdbx_description
1 polymer ?
#
loop_
_entity_poly.entity_id
_entity_poly.type
_entity_poly.pdbx_seq_one_letter_code
_entity_poly.pdbx_strand_id
1 'polypeptide(L)'
;MLLAYLDEIGQPGAFVHTSHRRFSDSPAFGYGGFFIPVDNARAFGARFAHLKRQLFAPEIPAGRDPNRWEKKGADLLFALAAEERPENLRVVGALISYLRELEGALFYFAAEKPIGTPKETDSGPAEFADRENTAMRESLNRLARAADSRNEPKFITLRS
;
A
#
# COMPACT_ATOMS: atom_id res chain seq x y z
N MET A 1 -8.21 -14.19 14.49
CA MET A 1 -8.78 -13.81 13.18
C MET A 1 -7.92 -12.69 12.66
N LEU A 2 -7.40 -12.81 11.45
CA LEU A 2 -6.59 -11.77 10.84
C LEU A 2 -7.46 -10.79 10.06
N LEU A 3 -7.23 -9.50 10.27
CA LEU A 3 -7.72 -8.40 9.44
C LEU A 3 -6.59 -7.97 8.51
N ALA A 4 -6.85 -7.99 7.20
CA ALA A 4 -5.91 -7.51 6.19
C ALA A 4 -6.41 -6.21 5.54
N TYR A 5 -5.49 -5.27 5.34
CA TYR A 5 -5.64 -4.09 4.51
C TYR A 5 -4.78 -4.27 3.26
N LEU A 6 -5.38 -4.07 2.08
CA LEU A 6 -4.75 -4.21 0.77
C LEU A 6 -4.94 -2.92 -0.03
N ASP A 7 -3.90 -2.48 -0.72
CA ASP A 7 -3.90 -1.34 -1.63
C ASP A 7 -3.01 -1.62 -2.86
N GLU A 8 -3.21 -0.86 -3.93
CA GLU A 8 -2.51 -1.01 -5.21
C GLU A 8 -1.09 -0.44 -5.18
N ILE A 9 -0.17 -1.14 -5.85
CA ILE A 9 1.18 -0.68 -6.14
C ILE A 9 1.22 -0.32 -7.62
N GLY A 10 1.05 0.96 -7.95
CA GLY A 10 1.05 1.46 -9.32
C GLY A 10 -0.19 1.09 -10.11
N GLN A 11 -0.24 1.52 -11.37
CA GLN A 11 -1.32 1.24 -12.31
C GLN A 11 -0.99 0.01 -13.17
N PRO A 12 -2.01 -0.78 -13.55
CA PRO A 12 -1.85 -2.01 -14.32
C PRO A 12 -1.44 -1.76 -15.77
N GLY A 13 -1.60 -0.54 -16.28
CA GLY A 13 -1.32 -0.20 -17.68
C GLY A 13 0.17 -0.19 -18.05
N ALA A 14 0.44 0.03 -19.34
CA ALA A 14 1.80 0.02 -19.90
C ALA A 14 2.74 1.05 -19.24
N PHE A 15 4.04 0.73 -19.26
CA PHE A 15 5.11 1.57 -18.75
C PHE A 15 6.21 1.68 -19.80
N VAL A 16 6.68 2.91 -20.06
CA VAL A 16 7.80 3.17 -20.98
C VAL A 16 8.99 3.72 -20.20
N HIS A 17 8.78 4.83 -19.50
CA HIS A 17 9.81 5.50 -18.71
C HIS A 17 9.14 6.53 -17.80
N THR A 18 9.71 6.85 -16.64
CA THR A 18 9.18 7.83 -15.67
C THR A 18 9.00 9.24 -16.23
N SER A 19 9.64 9.57 -17.36
CA SER A 19 9.47 10.86 -18.06
C SER A 19 8.54 10.79 -19.28
N HIS A 20 7.99 9.63 -19.62
CA HIS A 20 7.16 9.45 -20.81
C HIS A 20 5.77 10.07 -20.64
N ARG A 21 5.37 10.99 -21.54
CA ARG A 21 4.13 11.80 -21.42
C ARG A 21 2.84 11.03 -21.07
N ARG A 22 2.72 9.76 -21.47
CA ARG A 22 1.51 8.93 -21.27
C ARG A 22 1.71 7.66 -20.44
N PHE A 23 2.95 7.19 -20.33
CA PHE A 23 3.27 5.86 -19.78
C PHE A 23 4.42 5.97 -18.78
N SER A 24 4.27 6.92 -17.85
CA SER A 24 5.26 7.31 -16.84
C SER A 24 4.91 6.90 -15.42
N ASP A 25 3.96 5.99 -15.27
CA ASP A 25 3.58 5.50 -13.97
C ASP A 25 4.66 4.54 -13.40
N SER A 26 4.31 3.60 -12.53
CA SER A 26 5.26 2.65 -11.96
C SER A 26 5.78 1.65 -13.01
N PRO A 27 7.04 1.18 -12.94
CA PRO A 27 7.54 0.06 -13.75
C PRO A 27 6.98 -1.30 -13.30
N ALA A 28 6.38 -1.38 -12.11
CA ALA A 28 5.78 -2.60 -11.58
C ALA A 28 4.33 -2.37 -11.19
N PHE A 29 3.54 -3.45 -11.22
CA PHE A 29 2.17 -3.45 -10.73
C PHE A 29 1.96 -4.58 -9.72
N GLY A 30 1.16 -4.32 -8.71
CA GLY A 30 0.59 -5.35 -7.86
C GLY A 30 -0.12 -4.78 -6.66
N TYR A 31 -0.08 -5.47 -5.53
CA TYR A 31 -0.74 -5.03 -4.32
C TYR A 31 0.17 -5.18 -3.10
N GLY A 32 0.00 -4.27 -2.15
CA GLY A 32 0.73 -4.25 -0.89
C GLY A 32 -0.17 -3.88 0.26
N GLY A 33 0.28 -4.18 1.47
CA GLY A 33 -0.45 -3.79 2.67
C GLY A 33 0.06 -4.46 3.91
N PHE A 34 -0.83 -4.60 4.89
CA PHE A 34 -0.54 -5.25 6.15
C PHE A 34 -1.70 -6.11 6.63
N PHE A 35 -1.38 -7.07 7.48
CA PHE A 35 -2.37 -7.82 8.24
C PHE A 35 -2.05 -7.76 9.73
N ILE A 36 -3.09 -7.91 10.56
CA ILE A 36 -3.00 -7.81 12.02
C ILE A 36 -4.11 -8.65 12.67
N PRO A 37 -3.91 -9.24 13.86
CA PRO A 37 -5.01 -9.81 14.63
C PRO A 37 -6.12 -8.79 14.90
N VAL A 38 -7.37 -9.20 14.75
CA VAL A 38 -8.54 -8.32 14.89
C VAL A 38 -8.58 -7.60 16.24
N ASP A 39 -8.16 -8.28 17.32
CA ASP A 39 -8.16 -7.73 18.68
C ASP A 39 -7.17 -6.56 18.82
N ASN A 40 -6.13 -6.55 17.98
CA ASN A 40 -5.10 -5.52 17.95
C ASN A 40 -5.39 -4.39 16.93
N ALA A 41 -6.35 -4.59 16.01
CA ALA A 41 -6.66 -3.61 14.95
C ALA A 41 -7.06 -2.24 15.52
N ARG A 42 -7.82 -2.21 16.62
CA ARG A 42 -8.25 -0.97 17.27
C ARG A 42 -7.06 -0.20 17.86
N ALA A 43 -6.12 -0.90 18.49
CA ALA A 43 -4.92 -0.31 19.06
C ALA A 43 -4.03 0.30 17.97
N PHE A 44 -3.81 -0.46 16.88
CA PHE A 44 -3.08 0.02 15.71
C PHE A 44 -3.72 1.28 15.10
N GLY A 45 -5.03 1.25 14.85
CA GLY A 45 -5.77 2.38 14.29
C GLY A 45 -5.69 3.64 15.16
N ALA A 46 -5.76 3.50 16.49
CA ALA A 46 -5.62 4.61 17.42
C ALA A 46 -4.22 5.24 17.37
N ARG A 47 -3.17 4.41 17.33
CA ARG A 47 -1.78 4.90 17.20
C ARG A 47 -1.54 5.58 15.85
N PHE A 48 -2.04 5.00 14.76
CA PHE A 48 -1.97 5.58 13.43
C PHE A 48 -2.65 6.95 13.36
N ALA A 49 -3.88 7.06 13.87
CA ALA A 49 -4.61 8.34 13.91
C ALA A 49 -3.89 9.40 14.74
N HIS A 50 -3.30 9.02 15.88
CA HIS A 50 -2.52 9.91 16.72
C HIS A 50 -1.27 10.44 15.99
N LEU A 51 -0.48 9.54 15.39
CA LEU A 51 0.72 9.90 14.64
C LEU A 51 0.42 10.75 13.41
N LYS A 52 -0.65 10.43 12.67
CA LYS A 52 -1.11 11.22 11.52
C LYS A 52 -1.43 12.66 11.93
N ARG A 53 -2.14 12.86 13.04
CA ARG A 53 -2.45 14.22 13.54
C ARG A 53 -1.19 14.98 13.94
N GLN A 54 -0.22 14.32 14.56
CA GLN A 54 1.04 14.97 14.96
C GLN A 54 1.89 15.35 13.74
N LEU A 55 2.07 14.43 12.80
CA LEU A 55 2.92 14.64 11.62
C LEU A 55 2.39 15.77 10.73
N PHE A 56 1.07 15.86 10.60
CA PHE A 56 0.42 16.85 9.74
C PHE A 56 -0.17 18.05 10.47
N ALA A 57 0.06 18.19 11.78
CA ALA A 57 -0.38 19.36 12.54
C ALA A 57 -0.04 20.71 11.85
N PRO A 58 1.15 20.89 11.23
CA PRO A 58 1.48 22.13 10.54
C PRO A 58 0.75 22.31 9.19
N GLU A 59 0.29 21.22 8.59
CA GLU A 59 -0.34 21.20 7.26
C GLU A 59 -1.87 21.26 7.31
N ILE A 60 -2.47 20.98 8.47
CA ILE A 60 -3.93 21.03 8.65
C ILE A 60 -4.37 22.51 8.61
N PRO A 61 -5.20 22.91 7.63
CA PRO A 61 -5.66 24.29 7.55
C PRO A 61 -6.50 24.67 8.77
N ALA A 62 -6.33 25.90 9.27
CA ALA A 62 -7.17 26.44 10.34
C ALA A 62 -8.66 26.38 9.96
N GLY A 63 -9.50 25.84 10.85
CA GLY A 63 -10.94 25.70 10.62
C GLY A 63 -11.39 24.41 9.91
N ARG A 64 -10.47 23.51 9.56
CA ARG A 64 -10.82 22.19 9.00
C ARG A 64 -10.75 21.11 10.09
N ASP A 65 -11.76 20.23 10.14
CA ASP A 65 -11.75 19.09 11.06
C ASP A 65 -10.57 18.15 10.72
N PRO A 66 -9.59 17.99 11.65
CA PRO A 66 -8.45 17.10 11.45
C PRO A 66 -8.84 15.66 11.10
N ASN A 67 -10.03 15.21 11.53
CA ASN A 67 -10.54 13.87 11.25
C ASN A 67 -11.09 13.71 9.83
N ARG A 68 -11.40 14.82 9.14
CA ARG A 68 -11.89 14.82 7.75
C ARG A 68 -10.80 15.18 6.75
N TRP A 69 -9.58 15.45 7.20
CA TRP A 69 -8.47 15.76 6.34
C TRP A 69 -7.72 14.48 5.93
N GLU A 70 -7.80 14.13 4.65
CA GLU A 70 -7.04 13.06 4.03
C GLU A 70 -5.91 13.65 3.20
N LYS A 71 -4.71 13.11 3.40
CA LYS A 71 -3.54 13.33 2.56
C LYS A 71 -3.22 12.01 1.88
N LYS A 72 -2.84 12.05 0.60
CA LYS A 72 -2.56 10.83 -0.17
C LYS A 72 -1.37 10.09 0.44
N GLY A 73 -1.48 8.77 0.54
CA GLY A 73 -0.41 7.90 1.06
C GLY A 73 0.88 7.99 0.25
N ALA A 74 0.79 8.30 -1.05
CA ALA A 74 1.95 8.58 -1.89
C ALA A 74 2.79 9.75 -1.33
N ASP A 75 2.16 10.82 -0.86
CA ASP A 75 2.84 12.00 -0.29
C ASP A 75 3.58 11.70 1.03
N LEU A 76 3.23 10.59 1.70
CA LEU A 76 3.92 10.10 2.91
C LEU A 76 5.17 9.27 2.58
N LEU A 77 5.17 8.58 1.44
CA LEU A 77 6.11 7.50 1.11
C LEU A 77 6.92 7.74 -0.18
N PHE A 78 6.84 8.92 -0.81
CA PHE A 78 7.62 9.22 -2.01
C PHE A 78 9.11 8.97 -1.80
N ALA A 79 9.81 8.53 -2.85
CA ALA A 79 11.24 8.24 -2.84
C ALA A 79 12.12 9.44 -2.37
N LEU A 80 11.61 10.67 -2.51
CA LEU A 80 12.23 11.89 -2.00
C LEU A 80 12.06 12.09 -0.49
N ALA A 81 11.15 11.37 0.18
CA ALA A 81 10.93 11.49 1.63
C ALA A 81 12.16 11.09 2.45
N ALA A 82 13.05 10.25 1.90
CA ALA A 82 14.32 9.92 2.55
C ALA A 82 15.31 11.08 2.60
N GLU A 83 15.34 11.92 1.57
CA GLU A 83 16.24 13.07 1.45
C GLU A 83 15.58 14.37 1.94
N GLU A 84 14.29 14.55 1.69
CA GLU A 84 13.56 15.80 1.96
C GLU A 84 12.81 15.81 3.30
N ARG A 85 12.45 14.64 3.86
CA ARG A 85 11.60 14.53 5.07
C ARG A 85 11.95 13.30 5.95
N PRO A 86 13.19 13.18 6.47
CA PRO A 86 13.66 12.02 7.21
C PRO A 86 12.81 11.69 8.46
N GLU A 87 12.14 12.68 9.06
CA GLU A 87 11.17 12.50 10.13
C GLU A 87 9.97 11.64 9.73
N ASN A 88 9.52 11.70 8.47
CA ASN A 88 8.45 10.85 7.96
C ASN A 88 8.87 9.38 7.97
N LEU A 89 10.12 9.08 7.57
CA LEU A 89 10.65 7.72 7.62
C LEU A 89 10.75 7.18 9.05
N ARG A 90 11.08 8.03 10.03
CA ARG A 90 11.09 7.63 11.45
C ARG A 90 9.68 7.29 11.94
N VAL A 91 8.67 8.06 11.55
CA VAL A 91 7.27 7.79 11.91
C VAL A 91 6.76 6.50 11.24
N VAL A 92 7.08 6.29 9.97
CA VAL A 92 6.74 5.06 9.25
C VAL A 92 7.44 3.85 9.89
N GLY A 93 8.74 3.96 10.19
CA GLY A 93 9.48 2.92 10.90
C GLY A 93 8.87 2.59 12.26
N ALA A 94 8.48 3.60 13.03
CA ALA A 94 7.80 3.41 14.31
C ALA A 94 6.43 2.72 14.16
N LEU A 95 5.67 3.05 13.10
CA LEU A 95 4.42 2.36 12.79
C LEU A 95 4.64 0.89 12.42
N ILE A 96 5.68 0.59 11.64
CA ILE A 96 6.02 -0.79 11.27
C ILE A 96 6.46 -1.59 12.50
N SER A 97 7.28 -1.00 13.39
CA SER A 97 7.66 -1.62 14.65
C SER A 97 6.43 -1.89 15.52
N TYR A 98 5.53 -0.92 15.66
CA TYR A 98 4.31 -1.08 16.44
C TYR A 98 3.36 -2.13 15.83
N LEU A 99 3.26 -2.19 14.50
CA LEU A 99 2.52 -3.24 13.81
C LEU A 99 3.07 -4.63 14.20
N ARG A 100 4.40 -4.80 14.22
CA ARG A 100 5.05 -6.07 14.59
C ARG A 100 4.86 -6.41 16.06
N GLU A 101 4.89 -5.43 16.96
CA GLU A 101 4.58 -5.61 18.38
C GLU A 101 3.15 -6.10 18.60
N LEU A 102 2.22 -5.66 17.74
CA LEU A 102 0.83 -6.11 17.70
C LEU A 102 0.61 -7.40 16.89
N GLU A 103 1.69 -8.17 16.66
CA GLU A 103 1.69 -9.42 15.90
C GLU A 103 1.25 -9.27 14.44
N GLY A 104 1.21 -8.05 13.91
CA GLY A 104 0.95 -7.79 12.51
C GLY A 104 2.20 -7.93 11.63
N ALA A 105 2.01 -7.94 10.32
CA ALA A 105 3.10 -7.91 9.36
C ALA A 105 2.70 -7.23 8.05
N LEU A 106 3.71 -6.72 7.36
CA LEU A 106 3.59 -6.22 5.99
C LEU A 106 3.61 -7.39 5.01
N PHE A 107 2.91 -7.23 3.89
CA PHE A 107 2.99 -8.13 2.75
C PHE A 107 2.91 -7.33 1.45
N TYR A 108 3.47 -7.89 0.37
CA TYR A 108 3.32 -7.32 -0.95
C TYR A 108 3.50 -8.39 -2.03
N PHE A 109 2.94 -8.09 -3.19
CA PHE A 109 3.28 -8.69 -4.47
C PHE A 109 3.38 -7.58 -5.49
N ALA A 110 4.46 -7.54 -6.24
CA ALA A 110 4.60 -6.68 -7.39
C ALA A 110 5.32 -7.46 -8.50
N ALA A 111 4.79 -7.35 -9.71
CA ALA A 111 5.41 -7.89 -10.92
C ALA A 111 5.88 -6.74 -11.79
N GLU A 112 7.08 -6.86 -12.34
CA GLU A 112 7.60 -5.92 -13.32
C GLU A 112 6.73 -5.97 -14.58
N LYS A 113 6.42 -4.78 -15.12
CA LYS A 113 5.67 -4.64 -16.37
C LYS A 113 6.61 -4.69 -17.56
N PRO A 114 6.17 -5.20 -18.71
CA PRO A 114 6.95 -5.10 -19.93
C PRO A 114 7.18 -3.62 -20.27
N ILE A 115 8.43 -3.28 -20.60
CA ILE A 115 8.82 -1.92 -20.94
C ILE A 115 8.47 -1.65 -22.40
N GLY A 116 7.60 -0.68 -22.63
CA GLY A 116 7.18 -0.25 -23.96
C GLY A 116 5.72 0.20 -23.98
N THR A 117 5.32 0.76 -25.11
CA THR A 117 3.92 1.10 -25.37
C THR A 117 3.08 -0.18 -25.53
N PRO A 118 1.74 -0.09 -25.39
CA PRO A 118 0.83 -1.22 -25.68
C PRO A 118 1.10 -1.93 -27.01
N LYS A 119 1.50 -1.17 -28.05
CA LYS A 119 1.80 -1.70 -29.37
C LYS A 119 3.13 -2.46 -29.43
N GLU A 120 4.13 -2.04 -28.66
CA GLU A 120 5.46 -2.67 -28.63
C GLU A 120 5.47 -3.94 -27.77
N THR A 121 4.62 -3.96 -26.74
CA THR A 121 4.56 -5.04 -25.73
C THR A 121 3.40 -6.01 -25.97
N ASP A 122 2.67 -5.85 -27.07
CA ASP A 122 1.41 -6.54 -27.38
C ASP A 122 0.44 -6.59 -26.17
N SER A 123 0.47 -5.53 -25.37
CA SER A 123 -0.30 -5.43 -24.13
C SER A 123 -1.57 -4.64 -24.40
N GLY A 124 -2.70 -5.15 -23.92
CA GLY A 124 -4.01 -4.52 -24.11
C GLY A 124 -4.92 -4.72 -22.91
N PRO A 125 -6.19 -4.31 -23.00
CA PRO A 125 -7.14 -4.40 -21.87
C PRO A 125 -7.25 -5.80 -21.27
N ALA A 126 -7.16 -6.85 -22.10
CA ALA A 126 -7.19 -8.24 -21.65
C ALA A 126 -5.95 -8.61 -20.82
N GLU A 127 -4.77 -8.20 -21.27
CA GLU A 127 -3.50 -8.43 -20.55
C GLU A 127 -3.46 -7.62 -19.25
N PHE A 128 -3.95 -6.38 -19.25
CA PHE A 128 -4.05 -5.56 -18.04
C PHE A 128 -4.97 -6.20 -16.99
N ALA A 129 -6.12 -6.73 -17.41
CA ALA A 129 -7.03 -7.45 -16.52
C ALA A 129 -6.42 -8.77 -16.02
N ASP A 130 -5.66 -9.50 -16.85
CA ASP A 130 -4.97 -10.71 -16.41
C ASP A 130 -3.86 -10.41 -15.40
N ARG A 131 -3.14 -9.30 -15.59
CA ARG A 131 -2.15 -8.79 -14.64
C ARG A 131 -2.78 -8.43 -13.29
N GLU A 132 -3.93 -7.75 -13.29
CA GLU A 132 -4.72 -7.48 -12.08
C GLU A 132 -5.11 -8.76 -11.36
N ASN A 133 -5.72 -9.71 -12.08
CA ASN A 133 -6.18 -10.98 -11.52
C ASN A 133 -5.01 -11.79 -10.95
N THR A 134 -3.90 -11.89 -11.67
CA THR A 134 -2.70 -12.58 -11.22
C THR A 134 -2.14 -11.93 -9.96
N ALA A 135 -2.04 -10.59 -9.94
CA ALA A 135 -1.51 -9.88 -8.78
C ALA A 135 -2.40 -9.99 -7.54
N MET A 136 -3.73 -9.92 -7.73
CA MET A 136 -4.69 -10.12 -6.66
C MET A 136 -4.58 -11.55 -6.12
N ARG A 137 -4.59 -12.56 -6.99
CA ARG A 137 -4.45 -13.98 -6.61
C ARG A 137 -3.17 -14.23 -5.82
N GLU A 138 -2.05 -13.70 -6.28
CA GLU A 138 -0.75 -13.83 -5.64
C GLU A 138 -0.69 -13.13 -4.28
N SER A 139 -1.35 -11.98 -4.13
CA SER A 139 -1.48 -11.28 -2.85
C SER A 139 -2.35 -12.05 -1.86
N LEU A 140 -3.49 -12.56 -2.31
CA LEU A 140 -4.40 -13.38 -1.51
C LEU A 140 -3.74 -14.70 -1.09
N ASN A 141 -2.96 -15.34 -1.96
CA ASN A 141 -2.21 -16.55 -1.65
C ASN A 141 -1.19 -16.32 -0.53
N ARG A 142 -0.51 -15.16 -0.52
CA ARG A 142 0.43 -14.79 0.57
C ARG A 142 -0.30 -14.61 1.89
N LEU A 143 -1.44 -13.92 1.87
CA LEU A 143 -2.29 -13.75 3.06
C LEU A 143 -2.82 -15.09 3.58
N ALA A 144 -3.26 -15.97 2.68
CA ALA A 144 -3.73 -17.30 3.02
C ALA A 144 -2.64 -18.13 3.71
N ARG A 145 -1.42 -18.16 3.13
CA ARG A 145 -0.28 -18.86 3.73
C ARG A 145 0.10 -18.30 5.09
N ALA A 146 0.04 -16.97 5.27
CA ALA A 146 0.34 -16.33 6.55
C ALA A 146 -0.71 -16.63 7.62
N ALA A 147 -1.99 -16.72 7.26
CA ALA A 147 -3.05 -17.14 8.17
C ALA A 147 -2.95 -18.63 8.54
N ASP A 148 -2.65 -19.48 7.55
CA ASP A 148 -2.51 -20.93 7.75
C ASP A 148 -1.33 -21.25 8.67
N SER A 149 -0.19 -20.55 8.54
CA SER A 149 0.96 -20.73 9.43
C SER A 149 0.70 -20.29 10.88
N ARG A 150 -0.36 -19.52 11.12
CA ARG A 150 -0.78 -19.02 12.44
C ARG A 150 -2.04 -19.70 12.97
N ASN A 151 -2.60 -20.65 12.22
CA ASN A 151 -3.86 -21.32 12.55
C ASN A 151 -5.02 -20.34 12.81
N GLU A 152 -5.06 -19.22 12.07
CA GLU A 152 -6.04 -18.15 12.27
C GLU A 152 -7.11 -18.12 11.17
N PRO A 153 -8.40 -17.87 11.53
CA PRO A 153 -9.44 -17.63 10.54
C PRO A 153 -9.21 -16.32 9.77
N LYS A 154 -9.60 -16.32 8.48
CA LYS A 154 -9.30 -15.29 7.48
C LYS A 154 -10.46 -14.30 7.32
N PHE A 155 -10.21 -12.99 7.40
CA PHE A 155 -11.15 -11.96 6.97
C PHE A 155 -10.40 -10.87 6.18
N ILE A 156 -10.81 -10.64 4.93
CA ILE A 156 -10.13 -9.70 4.03
C ILE A 156 -11.10 -8.57 3.71
N THR A 157 -10.69 -7.33 3.98
CA THR A 157 -11.44 -6.14 3.58
C THR A 157 -10.69 -5.46 2.45
N LEU A 158 -11.27 -5.46 1.25
CA LEU A 158 -10.76 -4.71 0.11
C LEU A 158 -11.37 -3.30 0.16
N ARG A 159 -10.54 -2.26 0.09
CA ARG A 159 -11.02 -0.91 -0.21
C ARG A 159 -10.84 -0.70 -1.72
N SER A 160 -11.95 -0.52 -2.43
CA SER A 160 -12.02 -0.02 -3.81
C SER A 160 -12.05 1.50 -3.82
#